data_AF-A0A976E0X7-F1
#
_entry.id   AF-A0A976E0X7-F1
#
_cell.length_a   1.000
_cell.length_b   1.000
_cell.length_c   1.000
_cell.angle_alpha   90.00
_cell.angle_beta   90.00
_cell.angle_gamma   90.00
#
_symmetry.space_group_name_H-M   'P 1'
#
loop_
_entity.id
_entity.type
_entity.pdbx_description
1 polymer ?
#
loop_
_entity_poly.entity_id
_entity_poly.type
_entity_poly.pdbx_seq_one_letter_code
_entity_poly.pdbx_strand_id
1 'polypeptide(L)' 'MQESAFIQQLEAQLIQARIQIAQTQKQLKQANINHRAAPPQPTTCCGRGCNGCVWEGWYEAVQYWQAQANELLATSNS' A
#
# COMPACT_ATOMS: atom_id res chain seq x y z
N MET A 1 -0.30 25.83 15.63
CA MET A 1 0.78 25.27 14.78
C MET A 1 0.83 23.72 14.77
N GLN A 2 -0.21 22.99 15.23
CA GLN A 2 -0.16 21.53 15.37
C GLN A 2 -0.95 20.75 14.28
N GLU A 3 -1.86 21.40 13.55
CA GLU A 3 -2.67 20.72 12.51
C GLU A 3 -1.90 20.41 11.21
N SER A 4 -0.86 21.17 10.87
CA SER A 4 -0.11 21.01 9.62
C SER A 4 0.81 19.80 9.59
N ALA A 5 1.43 19.44 10.73
CA ALA A 5 2.32 18.27 10.81
C ALA A 5 1.57 16.94 10.61
N PHE A 6 0.33 16.87 11.07
CA PHE A 6 -0.50 15.68 10.93
C PHE A 6 -0.90 15.41 9.47
N ILE A 7 -1.29 16.47 8.75
CA ILE A 7 -1.60 16.38 7.31
C ILE A 7 -0.36 15.92 6.51
N GLN A 8 0.82 16.50 6.80
CA GLN A 8 2.07 16.12 6.13
C GLN A 8 2.46 14.65 6.38
N GLN A 9 2.23 14.15 7.59
CA GLN A 9 2.52 12.76 7.92
C GLN A 9 1.63 11.77 7.14
N LEU A 10 0.37 12.11 6.89
CA LEU A 10 -0.54 11.29 6.09
C LEU A 10 -0.15 11.25 4.62
N GLU A 11 0.24 12.40 4.06
CA GLU A 11 0.74 12.48 2.69
C GLU A 11 2.00 11.62 2.51
N ALA A 12 2.93 11.70 3.46
CA ALA A 12 4.13 10.87 3.47
C ALA A 12 3.80 9.37 3.50
N GLN A 13 2.82 8.96 4.33
CA GLN A 13 2.36 7.56 4.39
C GLN A 13 1.75 7.09 3.07
N LEU A 14 0.98 7.93 2.39
CA LEU A 14 0.37 7.60 1.10
C LEU A 14 1.43 7.46 -0.01
N ILE A 15 2.40 8.37 -0.05
CA ILE A 15 3.55 8.28 -0.97
C ILE A 15 4.34 7.00 -0.69
N GLN A 16 4.58 6.68 0.58
CA GLN A 16 5.31 5.47 0.94
C GLN A 16 4.58 4.19 0.52
N ALA A 17 3.26 4.10 0.75
CA ALA A 17 2.45 2.97 0.33
C ALA A 17 2.47 2.78 -1.20
N ARG A 18 2.40 3.88 -1.96
CA ARG A 18 2.54 3.89 -3.42
C ARG A 18 3.87 3.31 -3.89
N ILE A 19 4.97 3.76 -3.28
CA ILE A 19 6.31 3.31 -3.61
C ILE A 19 6.44 1.81 -3.35
N GLN A 20 5.98 1.35 -2.18
CA GLN A 20 6.06 -0.08 -1.83
C GLN A 20 5.26 -0.95 -2.81
N ILE A 21 4.03 -0.56 -3.16
CA ILE A 21 3.22 -1.30 -4.15
C ILE A 21 3.98 -1.41 -5.49
N ALA A 22 4.52 -0.31 -5.99
CA ALA A 22 5.25 -0.30 -7.25
C ALA A 22 6.51 -1.17 -7.20
N GLN A 23 7.24 -1.14 -6.08
CA GLN A 23 8.44 -1.97 -5.86
C GLN A 23 8.09 -3.46 -5.83
N THR A 24 7.10 -3.86 -5.04
CA THR A 24 6.66 -5.27 -4.96
C THR A 24 6.14 -5.77 -6.31
N GLN A 25 5.36 -4.97 -7.04
CA GLN A 25 4.92 -5.32 -8.39
C GLN A 25 6.08 -5.53 -9.36
N LYS A 26 7.13 -4.70 -9.26
CA LYS A 26 8.33 -4.86 -10.08
C LYS A 26 9.04 -6.16 -9.75
N GLN A 27 9.21 -6.48 -8.46
CA GLN A 27 9.86 -7.72 -8.01
C GLN A 27 9.10 -8.96 -8.48
N LEU A 28 7.77 -8.98 -8.31
CA LEU A 28 6.92 -10.08 -8.78
C LEU A 28 7.05 -10.28 -10.30
N LYS A 29 7.05 -9.19 -11.08
CA LYS A 29 7.28 -9.26 -12.54
C LYS A 29 8.66 -9.79 -12.88
N GLN A 30 9.70 -9.37 -12.17
CA GLN A 30 11.08 -9.83 -12.40
C GLN A 30 11.25 -11.31 -12.06
N ALA A 31 10.59 -11.80 -11.02
CA ALA A 31 10.56 -13.22 -10.65
C ALA A 31 9.57 -14.04 -11.50
N ASN A 32 8.87 -13.41 -12.45
CA ASN A 32 7.83 -14.03 -13.27
C ASN A 32 6.72 -14.73 -12.45
N ILE A 33 6.41 -14.19 -11.27
CA ILE A 33 5.40 -14.71 -10.34
C ILE A 33 4.05 -14.10 -10.70
N ASN A 34 3.06 -14.96 -10.94
CA ASN A 34 1.70 -14.51 -11.18
C ASN A 34 0.97 -14.31 -9.84
N HIS A 35 0.87 -13.04 -9.39
CA HIS A 35 0.16 -12.65 -8.18
C HIS A 35 -1.01 -11.73 -8.50
N ARG A 36 -2.02 -11.66 -7.61
CA ARG A 36 -3.20 -10.80 -7.80
C ARG A 36 -2.78 -9.33 -7.94
N ALA A 37 -3.58 -8.55 -8.66
CA ALA A 37 -3.34 -7.12 -8.81
C ALA A 37 -3.39 -6.40 -7.45
N ALA A 38 -2.60 -5.34 -7.31
CA ALA A 38 -2.61 -4.52 -6.10
C ALA A 38 -3.98 -3.82 -5.95
N PRO A 39 -4.47 -3.63 -4.71
CA PRO A 39 -5.75 -2.98 -4.48
C PRO A 39 -5.74 -1.54 -5.03
N PRO A 40 -6.77 -1.13 -5.80
CA PRO A 40 -6.83 0.19 -6.40
C PRO A 40 -6.90 1.26 -5.32
N GLN A 41 -6.21 2.39 -5.52
CA GLN A 41 -6.31 3.50 -4.59
C GLN A 41 -7.72 4.07 -4.58
N PRO A 42 -8.28 4.34 -3.38
CA PRO A 42 -9.56 5.02 -3.30
C PRO A 42 -9.43 6.44 -3.87
N THR A 43 -10.40 6.82 -4.70
CA THR A 43 -10.44 8.14 -5.35
C THR A 43 -11.09 9.22 -4.49
N THR A 44 -11.71 8.82 -3.38
CA THR A 44 -12.52 9.71 -2.54
C THR A 44 -11.96 9.74 -1.13
N CYS A 45 -11.37 10.87 -0.73
CA CYS A 45 -11.09 11.11 0.68
C CYS A 45 -12.42 11.40 1.37
N CYS A 46 -12.77 10.61 2.37
CA CYS A 46 -14.03 10.70 3.10
C CYS A 46 -14.24 12.05 3.83
N GLY A 47 -13.22 12.92 3.88
CA GLY A 47 -13.28 14.29 4.41
C GLY A 47 -13.56 14.39 5.91
N ARG A 48 -13.75 13.27 6.61
CA ARG A 48 -14.22 13.19 8.00
C ARG A 48 -13.10 12.97 9.03
N GLY A 49 -11.85 13.07 8.59
CA GLY A 49 -10.66 12.77 9.40
C GLY A 49 -10.10 11.36 9.14
N CYS A 50 -9.00 11.03 9.82
CA CYS A 50 -8.23 9.81 9.56
C CYS A 50 -8.83 8.55 10.17
N ASN A 51 -9.54 8.67 11.28
CA ASN A 51 -10.17 7.53 11.96
C ASN A 51 -11.47 7.17 11.21
N GLY A 52 -11.48 6.02 10.53
CA GLY A 52 -12.62 5.52 9.76
C GLY A 52 -12.66 5.94 8.28
N CYS A 53 -11.54 6.40 7.72
CA CYS A 53 -11.50 6.71 6.29
C CYS A 53 -11.27 5.46 5.45
N VAL A 54 -11.79 5.45 4.20
CA VAL A 54 -11.58 4.36 3.22
C VAL A 54 -10.10 3.97 3.05
N TRP A 55 -9.21 4.88 3.41
CA TRP A 55 -7.78 4.68 3.49
C TRP A 55 -7.36 3.59 4.48
N GLU A 56 -7.98 3.45 5.66
CA GLU A 56 -7.62 2.41 6.64
C GLU A 56 -7.80 1.01 6.04
N GLY A 57 -8.99 0.73 5.50
CA GLY A 57 -9.26 -0.55 4.82
C GLY A 57 -8.39 -0.76 3.58
N TRP A 58 -8.06 0.31 2.85
CA TRP A 58 -7.10 0.22 1.75
C TRP A 58 -5.69 -0.10 2.24
N TYR A 59 -5.21 0.54 3.31
CA TYR A 59 -3.89 0.26 3.89
C TYR A 59 -3.79 -1.17 4.40
N GLU A 60 -4.81 -1.69 5.07
CA GLU A 60 -4.88 -3.10 5.47
C GLU A 60 -4.84 -4.04 4.26
N ALA A 61 -5.62 -3.74 3.21
CA ALA A 61 -5.62 -4.53 1.98
C ALA A 61 -4.25 -4.51 1.28
N VAL A 62 -3.56 -3.36 1.26
CA VAL A 62 -2.21 -3.21 0.71
C VAL A 62 -1.20 -4.01 1.53
N GLN A 63 -1.24 -3.91 2.86
CA GLN A 63 -0.34 -4.66 3.73
C GLN A 63 -0.52 -6.17 3.55
N TYR A 64 -1.77 -6.64 3.53
CA TYR A 64 -2.07 -8.06 3.30
C TYR A 64 -1.67 -8.53 1.90
N TRP A 65 -1.80 -7.67 0.88
CA TRP A 65 -1.30 -7.95 -0.46
C TRP A 65 0.23 -8.03 -0.51
N GLN A 66 0.94 -7.09 0.12
CA GLN A 66 2.40 -7.11 0.18
C GLN A 66 2.93 -8.33 0.94
N ALA A 67 2.29 -8.72 2.04
CA ALA A 67 2.67 -9.90 2.81
C ALA A 67 2.65 -11.17 1.93
N GLN A 68 1.56 -11.40 1.20
CA GLN A 68 1.47 -12.54 0.28
C GLN A 68 2.46 -12.47 -0.89
N ALA A 69 2.68 -11.28 -1.45
CA ALA A 69 3.68 -11.10 -2.50
C ALA A 69 5.10 -11.45 -2.01
N ASN A 70 5.44 -11.04 -0.78
CA ASN A 70 6.73 -11.36 -0.16
C ASN A 70 6.88 -12.86 0.13
N GLU A 71 5.83 -13.53 0.59
CA GLU A 71 5.83 -14.99 0.76
C GLU A 71 6.12 -15.70 -0.57
N LEU A 72 5.44 -15.30 -1.65
CA LEU A 72 5.68 -15.88 -2.98
C LEU A 72 7.10 -15.62 -3.48
N LEU A 73 7.62 -14.39 -3.28
CA LEU A 73 8.99 -14.03 -3.64
C LEU A 73 10.03 -14.83 -2.84
N ALA A 74 9.76 -15.11 -1.56
CA ALA A 74 10.62 -15.92 -0.72
C ALA A 74 10.63 -17.39 -1.19
N THR A 75 9.46 -17.95 -1.52
CA THR A 75 9.36 -19.31 -2.08
C THR A 75 10.02 -19.42 -3.45
N SER A 76 9.91 -18.41 -4.32
CA SER A 76 10.50 -18.45 -5.66
C SER A 76 12.03 -18.31 -5.69
N ASN A 77 12.62 -17.71 -4.65
CA ASN A 77 14.07 -17.55 -4.53
C ASN A 77 14.73 -18.65 -3.68
N SER A 78 13.96 -19.68 -3.25
CA SER A 78 14.45 -20.87 -2.55
C SER A 78 14.65 -22.03 -3.53
#